data_AF-A0A920AB12-F1
#
_entry.id   AF-A0A920AB12-F1
#
_cell.length_a   1.000
_cell.length_b   1.000
_cell.length_c   1.000
_cell.angle_alpha   90.00
_cell.angle_beta   90.00
_cell.angle_gamma   90.00
#
_symmetry.space_group_name_H-M   'P 1'
#
loop_
_entity.id
_entity.type
_entity.pdbx_description
1 polymer ?
#
loop_
_entity_poly.entity_id
_entity_poly.type
_entity_poly.pdbx_seq_one_letter_code
_entity_poly.pdbx_strand_id
1 'polypeptide(L)'
;MGSFVGQGTVRRQVMGLENRAPTNQELEQMVSIVDQAMKEGALGLSSGLFYVPGSFSTKNEVVELAKVASKYGGIYISHMRDEAALIIESVNETIDIESFCEASSGNHSP
;
A
#
# COMPACT_ATOMS: atom_id res chain seq x y z
N MET A 1 12.63 -13.30 -12.52
CA MET A 1 11.39 -12.50 -12.61
C MET A 1 11.08 -11.99 -11.21
N GLY A 2 10.70 -10.72 -11.05
CA GLY A 2 10.27 -10.14 -9.76
C GLY A 2 8.78 -9.80 -9.79
N SER A 3 8.16 -9.69 -8.63
CA SER A 3 6.72 -9.36 -8.48
C SER A 3 6.51 -8.33 -7.36
N PHE A 4 5.38 -7.63 -7.41
CA PHE A 4 4.93 -6.75 -6.33
C PHE A 4 3.81 -7.43 -5.55
N VAL A 5 3.76 -7.22 -4.24
CA VAL A 5 2.59 -7.62 -3.45
C VAL A 5 1.47 -6.61 -3.69
N GLY A 6 0.30 -7.09 -4.09
CA GLY A 6 -0.84 -6.23 -4.42
C GLY A 6 -1.70 -5.92 -3.20
N GLN A 7 -1.85 -4.64 -2.85
CA GLN A 7 -2.68 -4.16 -1.74
C GLN A 7 -4.12 -4.67 -1.84
N GLY A 8 -4.74 -4.60 -3.02
CA GLY A 8 -6.11 -5.09 -3.22
C GLY A 8 -6.24 -6.61 -3.01
N THR A 9 -5.20 -7.38 -3.34
CA THR A 9 -5.15 -8.84 -3.09
C THR A 9 -5.04 -9.13 -1.60
N VAL A 10 -4.14 -8.43 -0.90
CA VAL A 10 -3.96 -8.55 0.55
C VAL A 10 -5.26 -8.21 1.28
N ARG A 11 -5.89 -7.09 0.90
CA ARG A 11 -7.18 -6.66 1.44
C ARG A 11 -8.27 -7.70 1.18
N ARG A 12 -8.34 -8.25 -0.03
CA ARG A 12 -9.31 -9.31 -0.37
C ARG A 12 -9.10 -10.58 0.46
N GLN A 13 -7.85 -10.96 0.72
CA GLN A 13 -7.54 -12.15 1.50
C GLN A 13 -7.99 -12.03 2.96
N VAL A 14 -7.85 -10.84 3.56
CA VAL A 14 -8.19 -10.61 4.97
C VAL A 14 -9.66 -10.22 5.15
N MET A 15 -10.17 -9.35 4.28
CA MET A 15 -11.48 -8.69 4.45
C MET A 15 -12.50 -9.05 3.37
N GLY A 16 -12.15 -9.85 2.37
CA GLY A 16 -13.05 -10.13 1.25
C GLY A 16 -13.36 -8.87 0.42
N LEU A 17 -14.66 -8.59 0.23
CA LEU A 17 -15.14 -7.44 -0.56
C LEU A 17 -15.82 -6.38 0.34
N GLU A 18 -15.40 -6.29 1.60
CA GLU A 18 -15.97 -5.37 2.57
C GLU A 18 -15.67 -3.90 2.24
N ASN A 19 -16.72 -3.08 2.25
CA ASN A 19 -16.70 -1.67 1.89
C ASN A 19 -16.53 -0.76 3.12
N ARG A 20 -15.55 -1.06 3.98
CA ARG A 20 -15.25 -0.36 5.24
C ARG A 20 -13.76 -0.34 5.54
N ALA A 21 -13.29 0.54 6.42
CA ALA A 21 -11.92 0.45 6.92
C ALA A 21 -11.64 -0.90 7.64
N PRO A 22 -10.39 -1.39 7.62
CA PRO A 22 -9.99 -2.55 8.42
C PRO A 22 -10.11 -2.23 9.91
N THR A 23 -10.47 -3.24 10.69
CA THR A 23 -10.21 -3.24 12.13
C THR A 23 -8.70 -3.33 12.39
N ASN A 24 -8.26 -3.00 13.61
CA ASN A 24 -6.83 -3.10 13.96
C ASN A 24 -6.27 -4.51 13.73
N GLN A 25 -7.05 -5.56 14.08
CA GLN A 25 -6.63 -6.94 13.89
C GLN A 25 -6.52 -7.32 12.40
N GLU A 26 -7.45 -6.85 11.55
CA GLU A 26 -7.36 -7.05 10.10
C GLU A 26 -6.16 -6.30 9.51
N LEU A 27 -5.90 -5.07 9.95
CA LEU A 27 -4.73 -4.30 9.51
C LEU A 27 -3.42 -5.00 9.89
N GLU A 28 -3.30 -5.51 11.11
CA GLU A 28 -2.13 -6.31 11.55
C GLU A 28 -1.92 -7.56 10.69
N GLN A 29 -3.00 -8.25 10.31
CA GLN A 29 -2.92 -9.38 9.38
C GLN A 29 -2.45 -8.96 8.00
N MET A 30 -2.97 -7.86 7.45
CA MET A 30 -2.53 -7.33 6.15
C MET A 30 -1.05 -6.94 6.18
N VAL A 31 -0.60 -6.27 7.24
CA VAL A 31 0.81 -5.93 7.49
C VAL A 31 1.68 -7.18 7.50
N SER A 32 1.25 -8.24 8.18
CA SER A 32 1.99 -9.52 8.26
C SER A 32 2.12 -10.20 6.90
N ILE A 33 1.08 -10.14 6.06
CA ILE A 33 1.13 -10.67 4.69
C ILE A 33 2.12 -9.90 3.83
N VAL A 34 2.11 -8.56 3.89
CA VAL A 34 3.08 -7.74 3.16
C VAL A 34 4.50 -8.01 3.63
N ASP A 35 4.72 -8.11 4.94
CA ASP A 35 6.03 -8.41 5.52
C ASP A 35 6.57 -9.76 5.03
N GLN A 36 5.71 -10.79 5.01
CA GLN A 36 6.06 -12.10 4.49
C GLN A 36 6.38 -12.05 2.99
N ALA A 37 5.59 -11.35 2.19
CA ALA A 37 5.85 -11.21 0.76
C ALA A 37 7.19 -10.49 0.47
N MET A 38 7.54 -9.48 1.26
CA MET A 38 8.86 -8.82 1.15
C MET A 38 10.01 -9.77 1.50
N LYS A 39 9.87 -10.59 2.55
CA LYS A 39 10.85 -11.64 2.89
C LYS A 39 11.01 -12.70 1.80
N GLU A 40 9.96 -12.95 1.04
CA GLU A 40 9.94 -13.88 -0.10
C GLU A 40 10.51 -13.27 -1.39
N GLY A 41 10.90 -11.99 -1.37
CA GLY A 41 11.56 -11.31 -2.48
C GLY A 41 10.64 -10.46 -3.35
N ALA A 42 9.48 -10.03 -2.84
CA ALA A 42 8.70 -9.00 -3.50
C ALA A 42 9.52 -7.70 -3.65
N LEU A 43 9.35 -7.02 -4.78
CA LEU A 43 10.05 -5.77 -5.10
C LEU A 43 9.46 -4.57 -4.35
N GLY A 44 8.30 -4.73 -3.73
CA GLY A 44 7.56 -3.67 -3.04
C GLY A 44 6.06 -3.90 -3.09
N LEU A 45 5.30 -2.85 -2.77
CA LEU A 45 3.84 -2.84 -2.70
C LEU A 45 3.25 -2.16 -3.94
N SER A 46 2.26 -2.77 -4.57
CA SER A 46 1.42 -2.13 -5.58
C SER A 46 0.01 -1.87 -5.06
N SER A 47 -0.62 -0.77 -5.45
CA SER A 47 -2.02 -0.45 -5.13
C SER A 47 -2.85 -0.17 -6.38
N GLY A 48 -4.16 -0.34 -6.25
CA GLY A 48 -5.14 -0.03 -7.27
C GLY A 48 -6.35 0.64 -6.64
N LEU A 49 -6.20 1.91 -6.30
CA LEU A 49 -7.17 2.65 -5.47
C LEU A 49 -8.43 3.07 -6.25
N PHE A 50 -8.42 2.93 -7.56
CA PHE A 50 -9.62 3.09 -8.39
C PHE A 50 -10.57 1.87 -8.30
N TYR A 51 -10.04 0.67 -8.02
CA TYR A 51 -10.80 -0.60 -8.12
C TYR A 51 -11.17 -1.20 -6.76
N VAL A 52 -12.32 -1.90 -6.69
CA VAL A 52 -12.69 -2.70 -5.52
C VAL A 52 -11.74 -3.91 -5.38
N PRO A 53 -11.30 -4.28 -4.17
CA PRO A 53 -11.64 -3.68 -2.87
C PRO A 53 -10.78 -2.47 -2.47
N GLY A 54 -9.75 -2.14 -3.25
CA GLY A 54 -8.79 -1.07 -2.98
C GLY A 54 -9.40 0.32 -2.85
N SER A 55 -10.51 0.60 -3.54
CA SER A 55 -11.18 1.91 -3.53
C SER A 55 -11.73 2.34 -2.16
N PHE A 56 -11.99 1.38 -1.26
CA PHE A 56 -12.42 1.66 0.11
C PHE A 56 -11.27 1.79 1.11
N SER A 57 -10.03 1.69 0.65
CA SER A 57 -8.85 1.79 1.51
C SER A 57 -8.61 3.24 1.90
N THR A 58 -8.37 3.46 3.18
CA THR A 58 -7.98 4.79 3.71
C THR A 58 -6.51 5.06 3.38
N LYS A 59 -6.11 6.34 3.30
CA LYS A 59 -4.69 6.70 3.13
C LYS A 59 -3.81 6.06 4.21
N ASN A 60 -4.26 6.09 5.48
CA ASN A 60 -3.52 5.51 6.60
C ASN A 60 -3.30 4.00 6.45
N GLU A 61 -4.31 3.25 5.98
CA GLU A 61 -4.16 1.83 5.69
C GLU A 61 -3.04 1.59 4.66
N VAL A 62 -3.05 2.34 3.56
CA VAL A 62 -2.04 2.18 2.50
C VAL A 62 -0.65 2.57 3.02
N VAL A 63 -0.54 3.64 3.81
CA VAL A 63 0.70 4.05 4.47
C VAL A 63 1.26 2.93 5.35
N GLU A 64 0.45 2.30 6.20
CA GLU A 64 0.93 1.24 7.09
C GLU A 64 1.46 0.04 6.31
N LEU A 65 0.83 -0.32 5.18
CA LEU A 65 1.33 -1.40 4.31
C LEU A 65 2.60 -0.97 3.55
N ALA A 66 2.65 0.26 3.03
CA ALA A 66 3.80 0.77 2.29
C ALA A 66 5.05 0.90 3.18
N LYS A 67 4.88 1.31 4.44
CA LYS A 67 5.96 1.31 5.46
C LYS A 67 6.56 -0.07 5.71
N VAL A 68 5.81 -1.15 5.51
CA VAL A 68 6.37 -2.49 5.61
C VAL A 68 7.31 -2.74 4.44
N ALA A 69 6.88 -2.44 3.21
CA ALA A 69 7.72 -2.57 2.02
C ALA A 69 9.00 -1.72 2.11
N SER A 70 8.91 -0.50 2.63
CA SER A 70 10.07 0.40 2.73
C SER A 70 11.17 -0.13 3.67
N LYS A 71 10.83 -0.90 4.71
CA LYS A 71 11.82 -1.55 5.60
C LYS A 71 12.76 -2.50 4.85
N TYR A 72 12.34 -2.99 3.69
CA TYR A 72 13.11 -3.89 2.83
C TYR A 72 13.70 -3.18 1.61
N GLY A 73 13.62 -1.84 1.53
CA GLY A 73 14.01 -1.07 0.34
C GLY A 73 13.06 -1.27 -0.85
N GLY A 74 11.84 -1.71 -0.59
CA GLY A 74 10.82 -1.94 -1.62
C GLY A 74 10.21 -0.65 -2.14
N ILE A 75 9.73 -0.69 -3.39
CA ILE A 75 9.11 0.45 -4.06
C ILE A 75 7.60 0.44 -3.85
N TYR A 76 6.99 1.61 -3.63
CA TYR A 76 5.53 1.76 -3.70
C TYR A 76 5.12 2.22 -5.11
N ILE A 77 4.19 1.50 -5.73
CA ILE A 77 3.58 1.88 -7.01
C ILE A 77 2.06 1.91 -6.89
N SER A 78 1.41 2.82 -7.61
CA SER A 78 -0.04 3.04 -7.50
C SER A 78 -0.67 3.18 -8.88
N HIS A 79 -1.75 2.44 -9.11
CA HIS A 79 -2.83 2.93 -9.97
C HIS A 79 -3.72 3.80 -9.09
N MET A 80 -3.65 5.10 -9.33
CA MET A 80 -4.15 6.09 -8.38
C MET A 80 -5.67 6.07 -8.24
N ARG A 81 -6.18 6.79 -7.24
CA ARG A 81 -7.60 6.77 -6.88
C ARG A 81 -8.50 7.37 -7.97
N ASP A 82 -8.02 8.43 -8.60
CA ASP A 82 -8.70 9.10 -9.71
C ASP A 82 -7.65 9.65 -10.68
N GLU A 83 -7.86 9.38 -11.97
CA GLU A 83 -6.96 9.85 -13.04
C GLU A 83 -7.65 10.83 -13.99
N ALA A 84 -8.75 11.45 -13.53
CA ALA A 84 -9.56 12.39 -14.27
C ALA A 84 -9.75 13.70 -13.49
N ALA A 85 -10.89 13.86 -12.81
CA ALA A 85 -11.27 15.12 -12.18
C ALA A 85 -10.44 15.44 -10.92
N LEU A 86 -9.92 14.41 -10.25
CA LEU A 86 -9.18 14.52 -8.99
C LEU A 86 -7.73 14.03 -9.13
N ILE A 87 -7.14 14.25 -10.31
CA ILE A 87 -5.77 13.82 -10.61
C ILE A 87 -4.73 14.45 -9.68
N ILE A 88 -4.88 15.74 -9.33
CA ILE A 88 -3.91 16.45 -8.50
C ILE A 88 -3.96 15.93 -7.06
N GLU A 89 -5.17 15.71 -6.53
CA GLU A 89 -5.41 15.10 -5.23
C GLU A 89 -4.84 13.67 -5.17
N SER A 90 -5.00 12.91 -6.25
CA SER A 90 -4.50 11.53 -6.37
C SER A 90 -2.97 11.46 -6.44
N VAL A 91 -2.34 12.40 -7.15
CA VAL A 91 -0.88 12.55 -7.18
C VAL A 91 -0.37 12.94 -5.79
N ASN A 92 -1.02 13.91 -5.13
CA ASN A 92 -0.66 14.31 -3.76
C ASN A 92 -0.84 13.16 -2.76
N GLU A 93 -1.91 12.34 -2.86
CA GLU A 93 -2.07 11.15 -2.03
C GLU A 93 -0.90 10.16 -2.22
N THR A 94 -0.44 9.98 -3.45
CA THR A 94 0.69 9.08 -3.76
C THR A 94 2.00 9.60 -3.19
N ILE A 95 2.27 10.90 -3.32
CA ILE A 95 3.46 11.56 -2.75
C ILE A 95 3.42 11.49 -1.22
N ASP A 96 2.28 11.82 -0.61
CA ASP A 96 2.09 11.76 0.85
C ASP A 96 2.43 10.37 1.39
N ILE A 97 1.93 9.30 0.74
CA ILE A 97 2.19 7.91 1.16
C ILE A 97 3.69 7.61 1.15
N GLU A 98 4.40 8.05 0.12
CA GLU A 98 5.83 7.85 -0.04
C GLU A 98 6.64 8.64 0.99
N SER A 99 6.29 9.90 1.26
CA SER A 99 6.96 10.73 2.26
C SER A 99 6.86 10.16 3.69
N PHE A 100 5.74 9.50 4.03
CA PHE A 100 5.63 8.77 5.30
C PHE A 100 6.51 7.53 5.36
N CYS A 101 6.84 6.93 4.21
CA CYS A 101 7.74 5.80 4.12
C CYS A 101 9.20 6.23 4.31
N GLU A 102 9.65 7.33 3.67
CA GLU A 102 10.99 7.90 3.86
C GLU A 102 11.27 8.26 5.34
N ALA A 103 10.31 8.93 5.98
CA ALA A 103 10.43 9.30 7.39
C ALA A 103 10.58 8.08 8.32
N SER A 104 10.07 6.91 7.90
CA SER A 104 10.12 5.67 8.67
C SER A 104 11.34 4.79 8.39
N SER A 105 11.97 4.92 7.21
CA SER A 105 13.07 4.06 6.75
C SER A 105 14.45 4.54 7.20
N GLY A 106 14.58 5.74 7.78
CA GLY A 106 15.77 6.18 8.49
C GLY A 106 17.04 6.38 7.65
N ASN A 107 16.96 6.28 6.32
CA ASN A 107 17.96 6.77 5.36
C ASN A 107 17.52 6.44 3.95
N HIS A 108 17.46 7.42 3.05
CA HIS A 108 17.83 7.29 1.63
C HIS A 108 18.36 8.68 1.20
N SER A 109 19.68 8.87 1.28
CA SER A 109 20.34 9.96 0.54
C SER A 109 20.47 9.53 -0.93
N PRO A 110 20.30 10.47 -1.89
CA PRO A 110 20.38 10.18 -3.32
C PRO A 110 21.77 9.70 -3.78
#